data_AF-A0A6J0TTB0-F1
#
_entry.id   AF-A0A6J0TTB0-F1
#
_cell.length_a   1.000
_cell.length_b   1.000
_cell.length_c   1.000
_cell.angle_alpha   90.00
_cell.angle_beta   90.00
_cell.angle_gamma   90.00
#
_symmetry.space_group_name_H-M   'P 1'
#
loop_
_entity.id
_entity.type
_entity.pdbx_description
1 polymer ?
#
loop_
_entity_poly.entity_id
_entity_poly.type
_entity_poly.pdbx_seq_one_letter_code
_entity_poly.pdbx_strand_id
1 'polypeptide(L)'
;MAAVLPLSEVLLPVDCEKSTDSYCRAKQEEVVMTILYELYNYLAIQAGSFECGNPQNLESKCVPVSEAKAYTENVTGYSAEKFMDSLQWLLDNPKNSGIWLQGDEPSEPILTASQVVCLESTRPRMSLGCRFHRALSTAITNLFIFFWSLAFLWAILILLKYYWRKREEEEQAMYKMVQKIIAAVQGHYKEWEQKLERYPYVGILHIRDTLIPPQDRKKMKRVWDRAVDFLASNESRMQTESHRVAGEDMLVWRWTQPSYLSDSDN
;
A
#
# COMPACT_ATOMS: atom_id res chain seq x y z
N MET A 1 -86.57 -41.50 12.64
CA MET A 1 -85.46 -40.62 13.05
C MET A 1 -84.69 -41.31 14.17
N ALA A 2 -83.54 -41.90 13.84
CA ALA A 2 -82.52 -42.28 14.81
C ALA A 2 -81.21 -42.24 14.04
N ALA A 3 -80.54 -41.09 14.07
CA ALA A 3 -79.21 -40.93 13.50
C ALA A 3 -78.21 -41.52 14.50
N VAL A 4 -77.55 -42.61 14.11
CA VAL A 4 -76.38 -43.14 14.80
C VAL A 4 -75.18 -42.30 14.35
N LEU A 5 -74.56 -41.60 15.28
CA LEU A 5 -73.27 -40.91 15.09
C LEU A 5 -72.15 -41.95 15.07
N PRO A 6 -71.16 -41.89 14.15
CA PRO A 6 -69.99 -42.74 14.24
C PRO A 6 -69.02 -42.18 15.28
N LEU A 7 -68.51 -43.09 16.11
CA LEU A 7 -67.48 -42.87 17.12
C LEU A 7 -66.22 -42.25 16.49
N SER A 8 -65.76 -41.16 17.08
CA SER A 8 -64.43 -40.59 16.85
C SER A 8 -63.36 -41.58 17.30
N GLU A 9 -62.56 -42.04 16.37
CA GLU A 9 -61.36 -42.83 16.61
C GLU A 9 -60.32 -41.90 17.29
N VAL A 10 -60.14 -42.07 18.59
CA VAL A 10 -59.17 -41.32 19.39
C VAL A 10 -57.78 -41.86 19.03
N LEU A 11 -57.09 -41.18 18.11
CA LEU A 11 -55.65 -41.36 17.87
C LEU A 11 -54.88 -40.90 19.12
N LEU A 12 -54.60 -41.84 20.02
CA LEU A 12 -53.65 -41.62 21.11
C LEU A 12 -52.25 -41.37 20.53
N PRO A 13 -51.46 -40.45 21.10
CA PRO A 13 -50.08 -40.23 20.68
C PRO A 13 -49.30 -41.53 20.89
N VAL A 14 -48.76 -42.07 19.80
CA VAL A 14 -47.95 -43.29 19.81
C VAL A 14 -46.62 -42.96 20.48
N ASP A 15 -46.34 -43.64 21.60
CA ASP A 15 -45.07 -43.51 22.30
C ASP A 15 -43.98 -44.27 21.53
N CYS A 16 -43.19 -43.52 20.76
CA CYS A 16 -42.14 -44.04 19.90
C CYS A 16 -40.84 -44.39 20.66
N GLU A 17 -40.83 -44.35 21.99
CA GLU A 17 -39.65 -44.68 22.80
C GLU A 17 -39.21 -46.14 22.66
N LYS A 18 -40.12 -47.05 22.28
CA LYS A 18 -39.85 -48.52 22.22
C LYS A 18 -40.25 -49.21 20.91
N SER A 19 -40.92 -48.52 19.98
CA SER A 19 -41.34 -49.11 18.69
C SER A 19 -40.44 -48.67 17.53
N THR A 20 -40.02 -49.64 16.71
CA THR A 20 -39.19 -49.41 15.51
C THR A 20 -40.00 -49.34 14.21
N ASP A 21 -41.32 -49.10 14.32
CA ASP A 21 -42.21 -48.96 13.16
C ASP A 21 -41.75 -47.85 12.22
N SER A 22 -42.13 -47.96 10.95
CA SER A 22 -41.76 -46.99 9.90
C SER A 22 -42.13 -45.55 10.27
N TYR A 23 -43.26 -45.36 10.95
CA TYR A 23 -43.71 -44.07 11.47
C TYR A 23 -42.79 -43.53 12.57
N CYS A 24 -42.43 -44.36 13.56
CA CYS A 24 -41.56 -43.94 14.66
C CYS A 24 -40.12 -43.66 14.20
N ARG A 25 -39.62 -44.42 13.21
CA ARG A 25 -38.34 -44.13 12.57
C ARG A 25 -38.33 -42.78 11.85
N ALA A 26 -39.38 -42.49 11.07
CA ALA A 26 -39.53 -41.19 10.41
C ALA A 26 -39.61 -40.04 11.43
N LYS A 27 -40.30 -40.26 12.56
CA LYS A 27 -40.38 -39.27 13.64
C LYS A 27 -39.02 -39.04 14.31
N GLN A 28 -38.23 -40.09 14.51
CA GLN A 28 -36.89 -39.97 15.09
C GLN A 28 -35.93 -39.25 14.13
N GLU A 29 -35.99 -39.54 12.83
CA GLU A 29 -35.24 -38.79 11.80
C GLU A 29 -35.62 -37.31 11.78
N GLU A 30 -36.91 -36.97 11.94
CA GLU A 30 -37.38 -35.58 12.02
C GLU A 30 -36.78 -34.84 13.24
N VAL A 31 -36.72 -35.50 14.40
CA VAL A 31 -36.10 -34.96 15.61
C VAL A 31 -34.60 -34.70 15.40
N VAL A 32 -33.87 -35.69 14.87
CA VAL A 32 -32.43 -35.56 14.57
C VAL A 32 -32.18 -34.40 13.60
N MET A 33 -32.95 -34.31 12.52
CA MET A 33 -32.79 -33.26 11.51
C MET A 33 -33.10 -31.87 12.07
N THR A 34 -34.06 -31.76 13.00
CA THR A 34 -34.39 -30.50 13.67
C THR A 34 -33.24 -30.05 14.57
N ILE A 35 -32.66 -30.95 15.36
CA ILE A 35 -31.50 -30.65 16.22
C ILE A 35 -30.30 -30.21 15.37
N LEU A 36 -29.99 -30.96 14.30
CA LEU A 36 -28.87 -30.63 13.41
C LEU A 36 -29.08 -29.30 12.68
N TYR A 37 -30.30 -28.97 12.28
CA TYR A 37 -30.64 -27.71 11.62
C TYR A 37 -30.41 -26.51 12.55
N GLU A 38 -30.91 -26.57 13.79
CA GLU A 38 -30.71 -25.48 14.77
C GLU A 38 -29.24 -25.36 15.18
N LEU A 39 -28.54 -26.48 15.36
CA LEU A 39 -27.11 -26.51 15.60
C LEU A 39 -26.34 -25.84 14.45
N TYR A 40 -26.65 -26.20 13.20
CA TYR A 40 -26.02 -25.59 12.02
C TYR A 40 -26.24 -24.08 11.97
N ASN A 41 -27.46 -23.61 12.24
CA ASN A 41 -27.77 -22.17 12.22
C ASN A 41 -26.98 -21.40 13.28
N TYR A 42 -26.90 -21.95 14.49
CA TYR A 42 -26.14 -21.35 15.58
C TYR A 42 -24.64 -21.26 15.25
N LEU A 43 -24.04 -22.37 14.80
CA LEU A 43 -22.64 -22.41 14.41
C LEU A 43 -22.34 -21.48 13.22
N ALA A 44 -23.25 -21.41 12.24
CA ALA A 44 -23.10 -20.51 11.08
C ALA A 44 -23.11 -19.04 11.49
N ILE A 45 -23.96 -18.65 12.46
CA ILE A 45 -23.99 -17.28 13.00
C ILE A 45 -22.71 -16.97 13.77
N GLN A 46 -22.24 -17.88 14.62
CA GLN A 46 -21.02 -17.67 15.39
C GLN A 46 -19.79 -17.55 14.49
N ALA A 47 -19.64 -18.44 13.51
CA ALA A 47 -18.57 -18.36 12.52
C ALA A 47 -18.65 -17.05 11.71
N GLY A 48 -19.86 -16.61 11.34
CA GLY A 48 -20.06 -15.33 10.67
C GLY A 48 -19.71 -14.11 11.53
N SER A 49 -20.01 -14.15 12.82
CA SER A 49 -19.67 -13.11 13.79
C SER A 49 -18.15 -12.98 13.97
N PHE A 50 -17.45 -14.12 14.06
CA PHE A 50 -16.00 -14.17 14.15
C PHE A 50 -15.31 -13.50 12.95
N GLU A 51 -15.73 -13.84 11.72
CA GLU A 51 -15.20 -13.22 10.49
C GLU A 51 -15.48 -11.72 10.38
N CYS A 52 -16.47 -11.22 11.12
CA CYS A 52 -16.91 -9.83 11.13
C CYS A 52 -16.20 -8.94 12.16
N GLY A 53 -15.09 -9.41 12.73
CA GLY A 53 -14.29 -8.66 13.70
C GLY A 53 -14.53 -9.06 15.16
N ASN A 54 -15.15 -10.23 15.38
CA ASN A 54 -15.28 -10.88 16.68
C ASN A 54 -15.89 -10.00 17.80
N PRO A 55 -17.14 -9.52 17.66
CA PRO A 55 -17.77 -8.66 18.66
C PRO A 55 -18.01 -9.35 20.02
N GLN A 56 -17.97 -10.68 20.07
CA GLN A 56 -18.17 -11.49 21.28
C GLN A 56 -16.86 -12.01 21.91
N ASN A 57 -15.69 -11.59 21.40
CA ASN A 57 -14.37 -12.06 21.87
C ASN A 57 -14.24 -13.59 21.94
N LEU A 58 -14.78 -14.32 20.95
CA LEU A 58 -14.52 -15.75 20.83
C LEU A 58 -13.01 -15.98 20.64
N GLU A 59 -12.42 -16.85 21.45
CA GLU A 59 -10.98 -17.17 21.36
C GLU A 59 -10.65 -17.91 20.04
N SER A 60 -11.60 -18.62 19.47
CA SER A 60 -11.44 -19.33 18.21
C SER A 60 -12.77 -19.51 17.46
N LYS A 61 -12.70 -19.96 16.21
CA LYS A 61 -13.87 -20.32 15.39
C LYS A 61 -14.56 -21.62 15.88
N CYS A 62 -13.90 -22.34 16.78
CA CYS A 62 -14.28 -23.60 17.40
C CYS A 62 -15.31 -23.33 18.51
N VAL A 63 -16.52 -23.86 18.39
CA VAL A 63 -17.50 -23.79 19.48
C VAL A 63 -17.43 -25.08 20.29
N PRO A 64 -17.21 -25.01 21.62
CA PRO A 64 -17.11 -26.21 22.45
C PRO A 64 -18.44 -26.96 22.50
N VAL A 65 -18.38 -28.30 22.48
CA VAL A 65 -19.58 -29.15 22.46
C VAL A 65 -20.50 -28.88 23.65
N SER A 66 -19.96 -28.53 24.82
CA SER A 66 -20.75 -28.17 26.01
C SER A 66 -21.65 -26.95 25.78
N GLU A 67 -21.16 -25.93 25.06
CA GLU A 67 -21.92 -24.72 24.76
C GLU A 67 -22.98 -24.99 23.69
N ALA A 68 -22.59 -25.68 22.62
CA ALA A 68 -23.51 -26.09 21.56
C ALA A 68 -24.65 -26.96 22.11
N LYS A 69 -24.33 -27.90 22.99
CA LYS A 69 -25.30 -28.76 23.68
C LYS A 69 -26.29 -27.92 24.49
N ALA A 70 -25.80 -27.04 25.36
CA ALA A 70 -26.65 -26.18 26.19
C ALA A 70 -27.58 -25.29 25.33
N TYR A 71 -27.08 -24.78 24.20
CA TYR A 71 -27.89 -24.01 23.26
C TYR A 71 -29.01 -24.86 22.64
N THR A 72 -28.68 -26.05 22.13
CA THR A 72 -29.67 -26.94 21.49
C THR A 72 -30.74 -27.42 22.45
N GLU A 73 -30.39 -27.73 23.70
CA GLU A 73 -31.35 -28.11 24.75
C GLU A 73 -32.34 -26.96 25.04
N ASN A 74 -31.84 -25.73 25.12
CA ASN A 74 -32.67 -24.55 25.39
C ASN A 74 -33.63 -24.22 24.23
N VAL A 75 -33.18 -24.37 22.97
CA VAL A 75 -33.99 -24.01 21.80
C VAL A 75 -34.98 -25.10 21.41
N THR A 76 -34.55 -26.36 21.43
CA THR A 76 -35.35 -27.49 20.93
C THR A 76 -36.13 -28.21 22.02
N GLY A 77 -35.71 -28.11 23.28
CA GLY A 77 -36.31 -28.83 24.41
C GLY A 77 -36.02 -30.34 24.42
N TYR A 78 -35.21 -30.86 23.50
CA TYR A 78 -34.80 -32.27 23.48
C TYR A 78 -33.66 -32.54 24.46
N SER A 79 -33.55 -33.79 24.92
CA SER A 79 -32.54 -34.19 25.90
C SER A 79 -31.12 -34.21 25.32
N ALA A 80 -30.14 -34.07 26.23
CA ALA A 80 -28.72 -34.30 25.99
C ALA A 80 -28.42 -35.57 25.17
N GLU A 81 -29.17 -36.64 25.41
CA GLU A 81 -28.98 -37.94 24.78
C GLU A 81 -29.34 -37.87 23.29
N LYS A 82 -30.46 -37.22 22.94
CA LYS A 82 -30.87 -37.00 21.55
C LYS A 82 -29.89 -36.13 20.78
N PHE A 83 -29.22 -35.19 21.45
CA PHE A 83 -28.13 -34.42 20.85
C PHE A 83 -26.94 -35.32 20.50
N MET A 84 -26.50 -36.19 21.41
CA MET A 84 -25.40 -37.12 21.16
C MET A 84 -25.75 -38.13 20.07
N ASP A 85 -26.99 -38.64 20.04
CA ASP A 85 -27.51 -39.50 18.96
C ASP A 85 -27.44 -38.78 17.61
N SER A 86 -27.78 -37.49 17.58
CA SER A 86 -27.75 -36.67 16.36
C SER A 86 -26.33 -36.44 15.86
N LEU A 87 -25.36 -36.24 16.76
CA LEU A 87 -23.94 -36.18 16.42
C LEU A 87 -23.42 -37.52 15.92
N GLN A 88 -23.85 -38.63 16.51
CA GLN A 88 -23.46 -39.97 16.03
C GLN A 88 -24.04 -40.23 14.63
N TRP A 89 -25.30 -39.86 14.40
CA TRP A 89 -25.91 -39.95 13.07
C TRP A 89 -25.15 -39.15 12.01
N LEU A 90 -24.58 -37.99 12.40
CA LEU A 90 -23.73 -37.16 11.55
C LEU A 90 -22.39 -37.82 11.21
N LEU A 91 -21.77 -38.50 12.17
CA LEU A 91 -20.54 -39.28 11.96
C LEU A 91 -20.79 -40.49 11.05
N ASP A 92 -21.92 -41.18 11.24
CA ASP A 92 -22.32 -42.33 10.44
C ASP A 92 -22.69 -41.93 9.00
N ASN A 93 -23.10 -40.67 8.79
CA ASN A 93 -23.50 -40.11 7.49
C ASN A 93 -22.71 -38.85 7.13
N PRO A 94 -21.43 -38.97 6.71
CA PRO A 94 -20.52 -37.84 6.51
C PRO A 94 -20.83 -36.97 5.26
N LYS A 95 -22.04 -37.02 4.70
CA LYS A 95 -22.40 -36.25 3.51
C LYS A 95 -22.54 -34.76 3.83
N ASN A 96 -21.58 -33.93 3.38
CA ASN A 96 -21.63 -32.46 3.26
C ASN A 96 -22.62 -31.72 4.21
N SER A 97 -22.56 -32.05 5.49
CA SER A 97 -23.58 -31.63 6.47
C SER A 97 -23.43 -30.18 6.92
N GLY A 98 -22.40 -29.48 6.43
CA GLY A 98 -22.15 -28.09 6.76
C GLY A 98 -21.48 -27.90 8.14
N ILE A 99 -21.45 -28.94 8.97
CA ILE A 99 -20.89 -28.97 10.32
C ILE A 99 -19.61 -29.80 10.31
N TRP A 100 -18.52 -29.23 10.77
CA TRP A 100 -17.23 -29.89 10.97
C TRP A 100 -17.06 -30.25 12.44
N LEU A 101 -16.63 -31.48 12.69
CA LEU A 101 -16.45 -32.07 14.01
C LEU A 101 -14.95 -32.17 14.27
N GLN A 102 -14.48 -31.57 15.37
CA GLN A 102 -13.07 -31.62 15.76
C GLN A 102 -12.92 -32.40 17.07
N GLY A 103 -12.06 -33.41 17.04
CA GLY A 103 -11.66 -34.18 18.22
C GLY A 103 -10.47 -33.55 18.96
N ASP A 104 -10.03 -34.22 20.02
CA ASP A 104 -8.90 -33.77 20.87
C ASP A 104 -7.58 -33.71 20.08
N GLU A 105 -7.38 -34.67 19.17
CA GLU A 105 -6.23 -34.71 18.26
C GLU A 105 -6.67 -34.60 16.79
N PRO A 106 -6.14 -33.64 16.01
CA PRO A 106 -6.57 -33.38 14.63
C PRO A 106 -6.18 -34.49 13.63
N SER A 107 -5.43 -35.51 14.07
CA SER A 107 -4.84 -36.56 13.21
C SER A 107 -5.62 -37.88 13.25
N GLU A 108 -6.48 -38.08 14.24
CA GLU A 108 -7.22 -39.33 14.44
C GLU A 108 -8.65 -39.24 13.89
N PRO A 109 -9.17 -40.30 13.25
CA PRO A 109 -10.56 -40.34 12.81
C PRO A 109 -11.49 -40.45 14.03
N ILE A 110 -12.47 -39.55 14.10
CA ILE A 110 -13.48 -39.53 15.16
C ILE A 110 -14.46 -40.70 14.91
N LEU A 111 -14.51 -41.67 15.83
CA LEU A 111 -15.35 -42.87 15.71
C LEU A 111 -16.61 -42.77 16.57
N THR A 112 -16.63 -41.90 17.58
CA THR A 112 -17.75 -41.78 18.53
C THR A 112 -18.04 -40.32 18.86
N ALA A 113 -19.31 -39.97 19.03
CA ALA A 113 -19.76 -38.62 19.37
C ALA A 113 -19.13 -38.07 20.67
N SER A 114 -18.69 -38.93 21.60
CA SER A 114 -18.02 -38.53 22.84
C SER A 114 -16.60 -38.01 22.67
N GLN A 115 -15.95 -38.28 21.53
CA GLN A 115 -14.59 -37.81 21.23
C GLN A 115 -14.58 -36.40 20.60
N VAL A 116 -15.76 -35.84 20.31
CA VAL A 116 -15.91 -34.50 19.73
C VAL A 116 -15.69 -33.47 20.82
N VAL A 117 -14.67 -32.64 20.66
CA VAL A 117 -14.35 -31.53 21.58
C VAL A 117 -15.00 -30.24 21.10
N CYS A 118 -15.04 -30.07 19.78
CA CYS A 118 -15.41 -28.82 19.14
C CYS A 118 -16.27 -29.03 17.89
N LEU A 119 -17.11 -28.03 17.62
CA LEU A 119 -17.97 -27.94 16.45
C LEU A 119 -17.67 -26.65 15.69
N GLU A 120 -17.51 -26.75 14.37
CA GLU A 120 -17.28 -25.60 13.49
C GLU A 120 -18.27 -25.62 12.32
N SER A 121 -18.77 -24.45 11.92
CA SER A 121 -19.52 -24.35 10.66
C SER A 121 -18.58 -24.12 9.48
N THR A 122 -18.73 -24.96 8.44
CA THR A 122 -18.05 -24.77 7.15
C THR A 122 -18.58 -23.58 6.37
N ARG A 123 -19.81 -23.12 6.65
CA ARG A 123 -20.48 -22.03 5.95
C ARG A 123 -20.88 -20.91 6.91
N PRO A 124 -20.02 -19.90 7.10
CA PRO A 124 -20.34 -18.75 7.95
C PRO A 124 -21.48 -17.93 7.34
N ARG A 125 -22.44 -17.55 8.18
CA ARG A 125 -23.56 -16.68 7.80
C ARG A 125 -23.34 -15.29 8.38
N MET A 126 -22.81 -14.39 7.56
CA MET A 126 -22.54 -13.00 7.97
C MET A 126 -23.83 -12.19 8.13
N SER A 127 -23.89 -11.36 9.17
CA SER A 127 -24.97 -10.39 9.36
C SER A 127 -24.94 -9.29 8.30
N LEU A 128 -26.11 -8.72 7.98
CA LEU A 128 -26.23 -7.65 6.97
C LEU A 128 -25.40 -6.41 7.33
N GLY A 129 -25.32 -6.07 8.62
CA GLY A 129 -24.53 -4.94 9.12
C GLY A 129 -23.04 -5.09 8.84
N CYS A 130 -22.49 -6.28 9.07
CA CYS A 130 -21.08 -6.56 8.77
C CYS A 130 -20.79 -6.48 7.26
N ARG A 131 -21.69 -7.02 6.42
CA ARG A 131 -21.53 -6.93 4.95
C ARG A 131 -21.53 -5.49 4.47
N PHE A 132 -22.43 -4.66 5.02
CA PHE A 132 -22.50 -3.24 4.67
C PHE A 132 -21.28 -2.48 5.18
N HIS A 133 -20.86 -2.69 6.42
CA HIS A 133 -19.68 -2.03 6.99
C HIS A 133 -18.41 -2.37 6.22
N ARG A 134 -18.21 -3.65 5.86
CA ARG A 134 -17.07 -4.08 5.06
C ARG A 134 -17.10 -3.49 3.65
N ALA A 135 -18.27 -3.46 3.01
CA ALA A 135 -18.42 -2.85 1.69
C ALA A 135 -18.15 -1.34 1.73
N LEU A 136 -18.70 -0.64 2.72
CA LEU A 136 -18.51 0.80 2.91
C LEU A 136 -17.05 1.13 3.23
N SER A 137 -16.42 0.39 4.16
CA SER A 137 -15.02 0.56 4.51
C SER A 137 -14.11 0.33 3.32
N THR A 138 -14.38 -0.69 2.49
CA THR A 138 -13.63 -0.95 1.27
C THR A 138 -13.79 0.19 0.26
N ALA A 139 -15.02 0.67 0.04
CA ALA A 139 -15.29 1.78 -0.87
C ALA A 139 -14.59 3.08 -0.42
N ILE A 140 -14.65 3.40 0.86
CA ILE A 140 -13.99 4.57 1.46
C ILE A 140 -12.47 4.45 1.34
N THR A 141 -11.90 3.30 1.68
CA THR A 141 -10.45 3.07 1.60
C THR A 141 -9.94 3.23 0.17
N ASN A 142 -10.65 2.64 -0.80
CA ASN A 142 -10.30 2.77 -2.22
C ASN A 142 -10.38 4.23 -2.70
N LEU A 143 -11.39 4.99 -2.25
CA LEU A 143 -11.51 6.40 -2.55
C LEU A 143 -10.33 7.21 -2.00
N PHE A 144 -9.95 6.97 -0.75
CA PHE A 144 -8.78 7.62 -0.16
C PHE A 144 -7.50 7.27 -0.90
N ILE A 145 -7.27 6.00 -1.23
CA ILE A 145 -6.08 5.56 -2.00
C ILE A 145 -6.03 6.30 -3.34
N PHE A 146 -7.15 6.42 -4.04
CA PHE A 146 -7.22 7.16 -5.30
C PHE A 146 -6.81 8.63 -5.13
N PHE A 147 -7.38 9.33 -4.15
CA PHE A 147 -7.03 10.73 -3.90
C PHE A 147 -5.57 10.92 -3.47
N TRP A 148 -5.05 10.06 -2.60
CA TRP A 148 -3.66 10.10 -2.18
C TRP A 148 -2.70 9.85 -3.36
N SER A 149 -3.04 8.93 -4.25
CA SER A 149 -2.25 8.66 -5.46
C SER A 149 -2.20 9.88 -6.39
N LEU A 150 -3.34 10.55 -6.59
CA LEU A 150 -3.43 11.73 -7.45
C LEU A 150 -2.65 12.92 -6.85
N ALA A 151 -2.78 13.14 -5.54
CA ALA A 151 -2.05 14.17 -4.83
C ALA A 151 -0.53 13.93 -4.89
N PHE A 152 -0.09 12.69 -4.70
CA PHE A 152 1.32 12.31 -4.82
C PHE A 152 1.86 12.53 -6.23
N LEU A 153 1.11 12.12 -7.26
CA LEU A 153 1.47 12.37 -8.65
C LEU A 153 1.60 13.88 -8.94
N TRP A 154 0.64 14.68 -8.47
CA TRP A 154 0.67 16.14 -8.61
C TRP A 154 1.88 16.77 -7.91
N ALA A 155 2.20 16.32 -6.69
CA ALA A 155 3.38 16.79 -5.96
C ALA A 155 4.68 16.48 -6.74
N ILE A 156 4.80 15.28 -7.32
CA ILE A 156 5.95 14.91 -8.17
C ILE A 156 6.04 15.85 -9.38
N LEU A 157 4.94 16.13 -10.08
CA LEU A 157 4.95 17.01 -11.24
C LEU A 157 5.42 18.44 -10.88
N ILE A 158 4.96 18.97 -9.74
CA ILE A 158 5.40 20.27 -9.25
C ILE A 158 6.90 20.24 -8.92
N LEU A 159 7.38 19.19 -8.24
CA LEU A 159 8.79 19.03 -7.92
C LEU A 159 9.65 18.96 -9.19
N LEU A 160 9.27 18.15 -10.17
CA LEU A 160 10.00 18.05 -11.45
C LEU A 160 10.04 19.40 -12.18
N LYS A 161 8.90 20.10 -12.25
CA LYS A 161 8.83 21.44 -12.84
C LYS A 161 9.72 22.44 -12.11
N TYR A 162 9.77 22.37 -10.78
CA TYR A 162 10.64 23.19 -9.95
C TYR A 162 12.12 22.87 -10.22
N TYR A 163 12.50 21.59 -10.26
CA TYR A 163 13.86 21.15 -10.55
C TYR A 163 14.33 21.56 -11.95
N TRP A 164 13.48 21.43 -12.96
CA TRP A 164 13.80 21.88 -14.32
C TRP A 164 14.00 23.38 -14.41
N ARG A 165 13.06 24.17 -13.85
CA ARG A 165 13.22 25.63 -13.81
C ARG A 165 14.50 26.04 -13.08
N LYS A 166 14.82 25.36 -11.98
CA LYS A 166 16.02 25.66 -11.21
C LYS A 166 17.30 25.40 -12.02
N ARG A 167 17.32 24.32 -12.80
CA ARG A 167 18.44 23.99 -13.69
C ARG A 167 18.60 25.03 -14.80
N GLU A 168 17.50 25.44 -15.42
CA GLU A 168 17.50 26.50 -16.45
C GLU A 168 18.03 27.83 -15.89
N GLU A 169 17.61 28.24 -14.69
CA GLU A 169 18.09 29.45 -14.03
C GLU A 169 19.61 29.41 -13.76
N GLU A 170 20.13 28.25 -13.33
CA GLU A 170 21.56 28.07 -13.08
C GLU A 170 22.39 28.10 -14.37
N GLU A 171 21.91 27.46 -15.44
CA GLU A 171 22.55 27.49 -16.76
C GLU A 171 22.54 28.89 -17.35
N GLN A 172 21.41 29.61 -17.30
CA GLN A 172 21.31 30.99 -17.77
C GLN A 172 22.24 31.92 -16.98
N ALA A 173 22.33 31.75 -15.66
CA ALA A 173 23.24 32.52 -14.82
C ALA A 173 24.71 32.28 -15.19
N MET A 174 25.07 31.02 -15.47
CA MET A 174 26.40 30.64 -15.95
C MET A 174 26.70 31.30 -17.31
N TYR A 175 25.84 31.14 -18.32
CA TYR A 175 26.06 31.73 -19.64
C TYR A 175 26.13 33.25 -19.60
N LYS A 176 25.28 33.90 -18.81
CA LYS A 176 25.32 35.37 -18.61
C LYS A 176 26.64 35.80 -17.95
N MET A 177 27.17 35.01 -17.03
CA MET A 177 28.48 35.28 -16.41
C MET A 177 29.62 35.11 -17.41
N VAL A 178 29.60 34.03 -18.20
CA VAL A 178 30.56 33.80 -19.30
C VAL A 178 30.58 34.98 -20.28
N GLN A 179 29.41 35.46 -20.73
CA GLN A 179 29.32 36.62 -21.62
C GLN A 179 29.91 37.90 -21.01
N LYS A 180 29.68 38.15 -19.71
CA LYS A 180 30.28 39.28 -19.00
C LYS A 180 31.80 39.19 -18.92
N ILE A 181 32.34 37.99 -18.67
CA ILE A 181 33.78 37.75 -18.65
C ILE A 181 34.39 38.04 -20.01
N ILE A 182 33.83 37.45 -21.07
CA ILE A 182 34.29 37.66 -22.46
C ILE A 182 34.27 39.14 -22.81
N ALA A 183 33.19 39.86 -22.51
CA ALA A 183 33.08 41.29 -22.79
C ALA A 183 34.13 42.12 -22.05
N ALA A 184 34.44 41.80 -20.79
CA ALA A 184 35.47 42.48 -20.01
C ALA A 184 36.88 42.26 -20.60
N VAL A 185 37.23 41.00 -20.92
CA VAL A 185 38.52 40.66 -21.53
C VAL A 185 38.67 41.30 -22.92
N GLN A 186 37.62 41.24 -23.73
CA GLN A 186 37.61 41.84 -25.06
C GLN A 186 37.68 43.37 -25.00
N GLY A 187 37.08 44.00 -23.99
CA GLY A 187 37.20 45.44 -23.73
C GLY A 187 38.64 45.85 -23.46
N HIS A 188 39.30 45.21 -22.49
CA HIS A 188 40.71 45.42 -22.19
C HIS A 188 41.62 45.17 -23.40
N TYR A 189 41.35 44.13 -24.19
CA TYR A 189 42.11 43.88 -25.41
C TYR A 189 42.01 45.04 -26.43
N LYS A 190 40.82 45.63 -26.60
CA LYS A 190 40.62 46.80 -27.47
C LYS A 190 41.32 48.05 -26.93
N GLU A 191 41.33 48.24 -25.61
CA GLU A 191 42.03 49.37 -24.97
C GLU A 191 43.55 49.24 -25.14
N TRP A 192 44.09 48.03 -25.02
CA TRP A 192 45.47 47.73 -25.38
C TRP A 192 45.78 48.01 -26.85
N GLU A 193 44.92 47.59 -27.78
CA GLU A 193 45.10 47.84 -29.23
C GLU A 193 45.15 49.35 -29.55
N GLN A 194 44.36 50.15 -28.83
CA GLN A 194 44.36 51.62 -28.89
C GLN A 194 45.52 52.28 -28.14
N LYS A 195 46.47 51.51 -27.60
CA LYS A 195 47.63 51.96 -26.81
C LYS A 195 47.26 52.69 -25.50
N LEU A 196 46.05 52.48 -24.97
CA LEU A 196 45.64 52.98 -23.64
C LEU A 196 46.24 52.13 -22.52
N GLU A 197 46.42 50.83 -22.76
CA GLU A 197 46.97 49.89 -21.80
C GLU A 197 48.32 49.31 -22.22
N ARG A 198 49.13 48.92 -21.24
CA ARG A 198 50.52 48.50 -21.45
C ARG A 198 50.66 47.03 -21.89
N TYR A 199 49.74 46.16 -21.48
CA TYR A 199 49.87 44.71 -21.67
C TYR A 199 48.61 44.09 -22.29
N PRO A 200 48.73 43.02 -23.09
CA PRO A 200 47.60 42.35 -23.75
C PRO A 200 46.90 41.26 -22.89
N TYR A 201 47.17 41.21 -21.58
CA TYR A 201 46.65 40.18 -20.67
C TYR A 201 46.05 40.80 -19.41
N VAL A 202 45.06 40.11 -18.82
CA VAL A 202 44.32 40.57 -17.63
C VAL A 202 44.32 39.51 -16.54
N GLY A 203 44.55 39.91 -15.29
CA GLY A 203 44.45 38.99 -14.15
C GLY A 203 43.02 38.49 -13.91
N ILE A 204 42.86 37.18 -13.72
CA ILE A 204 41.53 36.56 -13.46
C ILE A 204 40.89 37.15 -12.20
N LEU A 205 41.69 37.38 -11.15
CA LEU A 205 41.20 37.99 -9.90
C LEU A 205 40.70 39.41 -10.12
N HIS A 206 41.36 40.19 -10.99
CA HIS A 206 40.94 41.55 -11.28
C HIS A 206 39.58 41.58 -11.96
N ILE A 207 39.36 40.73 -12.96
CA ILE A 207 38.07 40.64 -13.67
C ILE A 207 36.96 40.18 -12.73
N ARG A 208 37.22 39.19 -11.87
CA ARG A 208 36.26 38.74 -10.87
C ARG A 208 35.82 39.88 -9.96
N ASP A 209 36.78 40.66 -9.49
CA ASP A 209 36.55 41.74 -8.53
C ASP A 209 35.85 42.94 -9.18
N THR A 210 36.06 43.16 -10.48
CA THR A 210 35.32 44.15 -11.29
C THR A 210 33.89 43.70 -11.60
N LEU A 211 33.67 42.41 -11.90
CA LEU A 211 32.36 41.88 -12.30
C LEU A 211 31.45 41.52 -11.11
N ILE A 212 32.02 41.17 -9.95
CA ILE A 212 31.29 40.69 -8.78
C ILE A 212 31.58 41.60 -7.57
N PRO A 213 30.60 42.39 -7.11
CA PRO A 213 30.77 43.22 -5.93
C PRO A 213 31.00 42.35 -4.68
N PRO A 214 31.67 42.87 -3.64
CA PRO A 214 32.07 42.10 -2.47
C PRO A 214 30.90 41.41 -1.75
N GLN A 215 29.70 42.00 -1.80
CA GLN A 215 28.49 41.46 -1.17
C GLN A 215 28.02 40.14 -1.83
N ASP A 216 28.18 40.00 -3.14
CA ASP A 216 27.68 38.85 -3.92
C ASP A 216 28.70 37.72 -4.09
N ARG A 217 29.95 37.92 -3.65
CA ARG A 217 31.05 36.96 -3.85
C ARG A 217 30.71 35.55 -3.37
N LYS A 218 30.08 35.40 -2.21
CA LYS A 218 29.72 34.07 -1.67
C LYS A 218 28.65 33.37 -2.50
N LYS A 219 27.64 34.11 -2.96
CA LYS A 219 26.51 33.58 -3.73
C LYS A 219 26.93 33.20 -5.15
N MET A 220 27.74 34.05 -5.78
CA MET A 220 28.16 33.91 -7.17
C MET A 220 29.39 33.02 -7.35
N LYS A 221 30.10 32.66 -6.27
CA LYS A 221 31.30 31.81 -6.34
C LYS A 221 31.08 30.53 -7.17
N ARG A 222 30.00 29.79 -6.91
CA ARG A 222 29.70 28.55 -7.66
C ARG A 222 29.46 28.79 -9.14
N VAL A 223 28.79 29.89 -9.49
CA VAL A 223 28.52 30.28 -10.88
C VAL A 223 29.82 30.72 -11.56
N TRP A 224 30.66 31.46 -10.85
CA TRP A 224 31.97 31.91 -11.31
C TRP A 224 32.90 30.73 -11.61
N ASP A 225 33.09 29.83 -10.65
CA ASP A 225 33.99 28.68 -10.80
C ASP A 225 33.54 27.83 -12.00
N ARG A 226 32.23 27.54 -12.12
CA ARG A 226 31.67 26.79 -13.26
C ARG A 226 31.82 27.53 -14.60
N ALA A 227 31.68 28.86 -14.61
CA ALA A 227 31.87 29.68 -15.81
C ALA A 227 33.33 29.68 -16.27
N VAL A 228 34.28 29.75 -15.34
CA VAL A 228 35.73 29.67 -15.64
C VAL A 228 36.09 28.30 -16.20
N ASP A 229 35.58 27.22 -15.60
CA ASP A 229 35.78 25.85 -16.10
C ASP A 229 35.19 25.66 -17.51
N PHE A 230 33.98 26.20 -17.74
CA PHE A 230 33.35 26.18 -19.07
C PHE A 230 34.17 26.95 -20.11
N LEU A 231 34.69 28.11 -19.75
CA LEU A 231 35.54 28.92 -20.61
C LEU A 231 36.85 28.20 -20.98
N ALA A 232 37.52 27.60 -19.99
CA ALA A 232 38.77 26.88 -20.20
C ALA A 232 38.61 25.63 -21.09
N SER A 233 37.44 24.99 -21.04
CA SER A 233 37.16 23.75 -21.81
C SER A 233 36.55 24.00 -23.19
N ASN A 234 35.79 25.08 -23.38
CA ASN A 234 34.96 25.27 -24.57
C ASN A 234 35.28 26.52 -25.40
N GLU A 235 35.95 27.54 -24.84
CA GLU A 235 36.31 28.77 -25.57
C GLU A 235 37.79 28.81 -25.92
N SER A 236 38.11 28.46 -27.17
CA SER A 236 39.48 28.44 -27.69
C SER A 236 40.10 29.82 -27.88
N ARG A 237 39.29 30.89 -27.91
CA ARG A 237 39.73 32.28 -28.15
C ARG A 237 40.34 32.94 -26.92
N MET A 238 40.21 32.32 -25.74
CA MET A 238 40.67 32.86 -24.48
C MET A 238 41.64 31.87 -23.84
N GLN A 239 42.92 32.22 -23.80
CA GLN A 239 43.94 31.38 -23.19
C GLN A 239 44.17 31.78 -21.73
N THR A 240 44.26 30.78 -20.85
CA THR A 240 44.66 30.96 -19.45
C THR A 240 46.14 30.71 -19.34
N GLU A 241 46.92 31.75 -19.06
CA GLU A 241 48.37 31.68 -18.89
C GLU A 241 48.73 31.98 -17.43
N SER A 242 49.86 31.46 -16.95
CA SER A 242 50.43 31.85 -15.65
C SER A 242 51.56 32.85 -15.89
N HIS A 243 51.47 34.02 -15.27
CA HIS A 243 52.45 35.10 -15.41
C HIS A 243 52.95 35.52 -14.04
N ARG A 244 54.26 35.73 -13.93
CA ARG A 244 54.87 36.20 -12.69
C ARG A 244 54.80 37.73 -12.61
N VAL A 245 53.80 38.24 -11.90
CA VAL A 245 53.57 39.68 -11.73
C VAL A 245 54.00 40.06 -10.31
N ALA A 246 54.92 41.02 -10.20
CA ALA A 246 55.47 41.49 -8.92
C ALA A 246 56.10 40.38 -8.02
N GLY A 247 56.56 39.28 -8.63
CA GLY A 247 57.23 38.19 -7.92
C GLY A 247 56.33 36.99 -7.56
N GLU A 248 55.01 37.12 -7.71
CA GLU A 248 54.01 36.07 -7.51
C GLU A 248 53.46 35.54 -8.85
N ASP A 249 53.18 34.24 -8.91
CA ASP A 249 52.56 33.62 -10.09
C ASP A 249 51.05 33.87 -10.07
N MET A 250 50.58 34.62 -11.05
CA MET A 250 49.17 35.00 -11.21
C MET A 250 48.59 34.38 -12.48
N LEU A 251 47.38 33.84 -12.37
CA LEU A 251 46.64 33.40 -13.55
C LEU A 251 46.06 34.62 -14.28
N VAL A 252 46.35 34.70 -15.57
CA VAL A 252 45.93 35.77 -16.46
C VAL A 252 45.19 35.19 -17.67
N TRP A 253 44.25 35.96 -18.20
CA TRP A 253 43.60 35.68 -19.47
C TRP A 253 44.19 36.52 -20.58
N ARG A 254 44.42 35.86 -21.71
CA ARG A 254 44.87 36.48 -22.96
C ARG A 254 43.86 36.20 -24.05
N TRP A 255 43.47 37.24 -24.78
CA TRP A 255 42.60 37.11 -25.94
C TRP A 255 43.43 36.75 -27.18
N THR A 256 43.12 35.63 -27.80
CA THR A 256 43.75 35.19 -29.05
C THR A 256 42.77 35.40 -30.20
N GLN A 257 42.85 36.58 -30.84
CA GLN A 257 42.26 36.74 -32.17
C GLN A 257 43.14 36.03 -33.20
N PRO A 258 42.56 35.36 -34.22
CA PRO A 258 43.31 35.06 -35.43
C PRO A 258 43.73 36.40 -36.03
N SER A 259 45.03 36.67 -36.01
CA SER A 259 45.57 37.82 -36.72
C SER A 259 45.40 37.57 -38.22
N TYR A 260 44.66 38.46 -38.89
CA TYR A 260 44.60 38.56 -40.36
C TYR A 260 45.97 38.82 -41.01
N LEU A 261 47.00 39.03 -40.20
CA LEU A 261 48.41 39.17 -40.60
C LEU A 261 49.11 37.83 -40.91
N SER A 262 48.45 36.69 -40.70
CA SER A 262 49.09 35.37 -40.85
C SER A 262 48.91 34.75 -42.25
N ASP A 263 48.17 35.40 -43.14
CA ASP A 263 47.85 34.92 -44.51
C ASP A 263 48.69 35.59 -45.61
N SER A 264 49.73 36.39 -45.28
CA SER A 264 50.52 37.13 -46.27
C SER A 264 51.95 36.61 -46.52
N ASP A 265 52.30 35.43 -46.03
CA ASP A 265 53.58 34.77 -46.34
C ASP A 265 53.35 33.37 -46.95
N ASN A 266 53.06 33.34 -48.26
CA ASN A 266 53.37 32.20 -49.13
C ASN A 266 53.56 32.66 -50.58
#